data_AF-K9YAR4-F1
#
_entry.id   AF-K9YAR4-F1
#
_cell.length_a   1.000
_cell.length_b   1.000
_cell.length_c   1.000
_cell.angle_alpha   90.00
_cell.angle_beta   90.00
_cell.angle_gamma   90.00
#
_symmetry.space_group_name_H-M   'P 1'
#
loop_
_entity.id
_entity.type
_entity.pdbx_description
1 polymer ?
#
loop_
_entity_poly.entity_id
_entity_poly.type
_entity_poly.pdbx_seq_one_letter_code
_entity_poly.pdbx_strand_id
1 'polypeptide(L)'
;MWEKYINDHHPTESQISSFKLHIGGKQAHPDWKILDIEQRPEVDFVGNAADLSMFESDSIDTIYASHTLEHFYYGLNNELINILKEWNRVLKPGGKLMISVPNLEVLCSLYTRQDLNFNQRFQIMRMMFGGQTNIYDVHKVGFDFTTLSVYLEEANFKQINRVREFNIFNDCSSLKFLDTLISLNVIAYKNNGHIISETQTQNSELEGCSQNDSEFNEDSLTNLKPFQAIKDKSIIINSDQV
;
A
#
# COMPACT_ATOMS: atom_id res chain seq x y z
N MET A 1 28.39 -36.13 -31.63
CA MET A 1 27.80 -36.51 -30.33
C MET A 1 27.59 -35.34 -29.37
N TRP A 2 28.08 -34.12 -29.67
CA TRP A 2 27.84 -32.91 -28.86
C TRP A 2 26.75 -31.98 -29.42
N GLU A 3 26.39 -32.10 -30.71
CA GLU A 3 25.33 -31.29 -31.33
C GLU A 3 23.91 -31.81 -31.08
N LYS A 4 23.76 -33.08 -30.63
CA LYS A 4 22.44 -33.68 -30.36
C LYS A 4 21.92 -33.37 -28.95
N TYR A 5 22.77 -32.91 -28.03
CA TYR A 5 22.39 -32.58 -26.65
C TYR A 5 21.78 -31.18 -26.52
N ILE A 6 22.03 -30.30 -27.50
CA ILE A 6 21.55 -28.90 -27.52
C ILE A 6 20.12 -28.80 -28.09
N ASN A 7 19.68 -29.79 -28.89
CA ASN A 7 18.36 -29.74 -29.56
C ASN A 7 17.20 -30.36 -28.76
N ASP A 8 17.46 -31.08 -27.66
CA ASP A 8 16.41 -31.73 -26.86
C ASP A 8 16.01 -30.94 -25.59
N HIS A 9 16.64 -29.78 -25.35
CA HIS A 9 16.35 -28.93 -24.19
C HIS A 9 16.05 -27.49 -24.64
N HIS A 10 15.05 -27.33 -25.50
CA HIS A 10 14.32 -26.06 -25.54
C HIS A 10 13.52 -25.96 -24.23
N PRO A 11 13.83 -25.03 -23.31
CA PRO A 11 12.91 -24.71 -22.24
C PRO A 11 11.73 -24.03 -22.96
N THR A 12 10.61 -24.74 -23.05
CA THR A 12 9.32 -24.12 -23.35
C THR A 12 9.15 -22.92 -22.43
N GLU A 13 8.80 -21.76 -23.00
CA GLU A 13 8.40 -20.53 -22.31
C GLU A 13 8.31 -20.67 -20.79
N SER A 14 9.39 -20.29 -20.12
CA SER A 14 9.35 -19.67 -18.79
C SER A 14 8.32 -20.27 -17.82
N GLN A 15 8.65 -21.41 -17.21
CA GLN A 15 8.23 -21.68 -15.83
C GLN A 15 8.96 -20.71 -14.89
N ILE A 16 8.72 -19.40 -15.03
CA ILE A 16 8.96 -18.49 -13.90
C ILE A 16 7.92 -18.94 -12.88
N SER A 17 8.37 -19.68 -11.84
CA SER A 17 7.47 -20.11 -10.78
C SER A 17 6.90 -18.86 -10.13
N SER A 18 5.67 -18.57 -10.49
CA SER A 18 4.90 -17.47 -9.94
C SER A 18 4.81 -17.65 -8.43
N PHE A 19 5.13 -16.62 -7.66
CA PHE A 19 5.13 -16.70 -6.20
C PHE A 19 4.46 -15.48 -5.56
N LYS A 20 4.09 -15.65 -4.29
CA LYS A 20 3.49 -14.60 -3.47
C LYS A 20 4.56 -14.03 -2.54
N LEU A 21 4.58 -12.72 -2.38
CA LEU A 21 5.57 -12.02 -1.56
C LEU A 21 4.95 -11.52 -0.26
N HIS A 22 5.51 -11.91 0.87
CA HIS A 22 5.20 -11.36 2.18
C HIS A 22 6.31 -10.38 2.57
N ILE A 23 5.99 -9.08 2.58
CA ILE A 23 6.90 -8.03 3.01
C ILE A 23 6.82 -7.93 4.55
N GLY A 24 7.96 -7.93 5.24
CA GLY A 24 8.04 -7.84 6.71
C GLY A 24 7.65 -9.12 7.46
N GLY A 25 7.61 -10.27 6.77
CA GLY A 25 7.09 -11.52 7.31
C GLY A 25 7.98 -12.15 8.38
N LYS A 26 7.33 -12.84 9.34
CA LYS A 26 7.98 -13.52 10.46
C LYS A 26 7.69 -15.03 10.54
N GLN A 27 6.88 -15.54 9.61
CA GLN A 27 6.46 -16.94 9.59
C GLN A 27 6.61 -17.50 8.18
N ALA A 28 7.51 -18.45 7.99
CA ALA A 28 7.69 -19.16 6.73
C ALA A 28 6.40 -19.84 6.28
N HIS A 29 6.17 -19.89 4.97
CA HIS A 29 4.99 -20.52 4.38
C HIS A 29 5.32 -21.14 3.02
N PRO A 30 4.81 -22.34 2.67
CA PRO A 30 5.10 -23.00 1.39
C PRO A 30 4.85 -22.13 0.14
N ASP A 31 3.73 -21.41 0.12
CA ASP A 31 3.33 -20.56 -1.01
C ASP A 31 3.87 -19.12 -0.99
N TRP A 32 4.52 -18.68 0.09
CA TRP A 32 4.95 -17.28 0.23
C TRP A 32 6.45 -17.18 0.46
N LYS A 33 7.06 -16.21 -0.20
CA LYS A 33 8.43 -15.80 0.03
C LYS A 33 8.47 -14.56 0.89
N ILE A 34 9.40 -14.50 1.83
CA ILE A 34 9.54 -13.37 2.74
C ILE A 34 10.61 -12.42 2.22
N LEU A 35 10.27 -11.14 2.13
CA LEU A 35 11.22 -10.03 1.99
C LEU A 35 11.25 -9.19 3.27
N ASP A 36 12.43 -8.96 3.81
CA ASP A 36 12.64 -8.14 5.01
C ASP A 36 13.98 -7.41 4.93
N ILE A 37 14.10 -6.28 5.63
CA ILE A 37 15.36 -5.53 5.74
C ILE A 37 16.35 -6.24 6.67
N GLU A 38 15.85 -7.00 7.65
CA GLU A 38 16.65 -7.76 8.58
C GLU A 38 16.85 -9.20 8.08
N GLN A 39 18.11 -9.66 8.10
CA GLN A 39 18.40 -11.05 7.78
C GLN A 39 18.01 -11.98 8.93
N ARG A 40 17.08 -12.91 8.67
CA ARG A 40 16.61 -13.94 9.61
C ARG A 40 16.50 -15.31 8.89
N PRO A 41 16.48 -16.45 9.61
CA PRO A 41 16.45 -17.79 8.99
C PRO A 41 15.26 -18.03 8.06
N GLU A 42 14.11 -17.40 8.32
CA GLU A 42 12.89 -17.52 7.54
C GLU A 42 12.79 -16.55 6.36
N VAL A 43 13.72 -15.58 6.24
CA VAL A 43 13.70 -14.55 5.19
C VAL A 43 14.33 -15.10 3.92
N ASP A 44 13.56 -15.14 2.83
CA ASP A 44 14.04 -15.58 1.51
C ASP A 44 14.84 -14.50 0.79
N PHE A 45 14.46 -13.22 0.96
CA PHE A 45 15.08 -12.07 0.30
C PHE A 45 15.38 -10.95 1.30
N VAL A 46 16.64 -10.57 1.45
CA VAL A 46 17.03 -9.41 2.27
C VAL A 46 17.02 -8.17 1.39
N GLY A 47 16.20 -7.17 1.75
CA GLY A 47 16.04 -5.96 0.93
C GLY A 47 15.14 -4.90 1.56
N ASN A 48 15.25 -3.67 1.05
CA ASN A 48 14.36 -2.59 1.43
C ASN A 48 13.05 -2.71 0.63
N ALA A 49 11.90 -2.74 1.29
CA ALA A 49 10.61 -2.82 0.61
C ALA A 49 10.29 -1.61 -0.29
N ALA A 50 11.08 -0.53 -0.20
CA ALA A 50 11.02 0.61 -1.10
C ALA A 50 11.76 0.41 -2.43
N ASP A 51 12.56 -0.65 -2.55
CA ASP A 51 13.31 -1.00 -3.76
C ASP A 51 13.15 -2.51 -4.02
N LEU A 52 12.29 -2.84 -4.99
CA LEU A 52 12.04 -4.21 -5.42
C LEU A 52 12.70 -4.49 -6.78
N SER A 53 13.80 -3.79 -7.10
CA SER A 53 14.54 -3.93 -8.37
C SER A 53 15.09 -5.34 -8.61
N MET A 54 15.23 -6.16 -7.56
CA MET A 54 15.55 -7.58 -7.70
C MET A 54 14.45 -8.42 -8.35
N PHE A 55 13.24 -7.89 -8.46
CA PHE A 55 12.11 -8.53 -9.11
C PHE A 55 11.76 -7.80 -10.42
N GLU A 56 11.59 -8.60 -11.47
CA GLU A 56 11.12 -8.12 -12.76
C GLU A 56 9.69 -7.54 -12.65
N SER A 57 9.36 -6.67 -13.59
CA SER A 57 7.97 -6.21 -13.71
C SER A 57 7.04 -7.39 -14.00
N ASP A 58 5.81 -7.34 -13.50
CA ASP A 58 4.80 -8.36 -13.76
C ASP A 58 5.23 -9.80 -13.38
N SER A 59 5.99 -9.95 -12.29
CA SER A 59 6.55 -11.25 -11.87
C SER A 59 5.87 -11.86 -10.64
N ILE A 60 5.16 -11.06 -9.83
CA ILE A 60 4.57 -11.46 -8.54
C ILE A 60 3.04 -11.56 -8.64
N ASP A 61 2.44 -12.63 -8.12
CA ASP A 61 0.97 -12.79 -8.13
C ASP A 61 0.28 -11.96 -7.06
N THR A 62 0.87 -11.95 -5.86
CA THR A 62 0.28 -11.32 -4.69
C THR A 62 1.36 -10.77 -3.79
N ILE A 63 1.16 -9.55 -3.32
CA ILE A 63 1.93 -8.94 -2.23
C ILE A 63 1.04 -8.91 -0.99
N TYR A 64 1.60 -9.33 0.14
CA TYR A 64 1.05 -9.10 1.46
C TYR A 64 2.05 -8.29 2.28
N ALA A 65 1.59 -7.18 2.84
CA ALA A 65 2.38 -6.32 3.71
C ALA A 65 1.56 -6.03 4.97
N SER A 66 2.07 -6.45 6.13
CA SER A 66 1.39 -6.36 7.41
C SER A 66 2.21 -5.52 8.36
N HIS A 67 1.70 -4.35 8.72
CA HIS A 67 2.36 -3.36 9.58
C HIS A 67 3.78 -3.06 9.07
N THR A 68 3.83 -2.55 7.83
CA THR A 68 5.09 -2.20 7.16
C THR A 68 5.00 -0.86 6.45
N LEU A 69 3.87 -0.55 5.82
CA LEU A 69 3.70 0.64 4.99
C LEU A 69 3.76 1.94 5.80
N GLU A 70 3.34 1.91 7.05
CA GLU A 70 3.36 3.04 7.99
C GLU A 70 4.77 3.51 8.38
N HIS A 71 5.80 2.70 8.09
CA HIS A 71 7.19 3.05 8.35
C HIS A 71 7.82 3.92 7.27
N PHE A 72 7.06 4.34 6.24
CA PHE A 72 7.53 5.23 5.17
C PHE A 72 6.96 6.64 5.29
N TYR A 73 7.70 7.64 4.82
CA TYR A 73 7.30 9.03 4.83
C TYR A 73 6.22 9.31 3.80
N TYR A 74 5.10 9.89 4.24
CA TYR A 74 3.96 10.20 3.36
C TYR A 74 4.20 11.39 2.42
N GLY A 75 5.11 12.31 2.77
CA GLY A 75 5.34 13.55 2.03
C GLY A 75 6.81 13.89 1.73
N LEU A 76 7.78 13.24 2.39
CA LEU A 76 9.19 13.43 2.07
C LEU A 76 9.54 12.61 0.82
N ASN A 77 10.11 13.28 -0.19
CA ASN A 77 10.59 12.67 -1.44
C ASN A 77 9.55 11.81 -2.19
N ASN A 78 8.26 12.03 -1.95
CA ASN A 78 7.19 11.18 -2.48
C ASN A 78 7.41 9.68 -2.18
N GLU A 79 8.05 9.35 -1.05
CA GLU A 79 8.48 7.99 -0.73
C GLU A 79 7.29 7.02 -0.77
N LEU A 80 6.23 7.28 0.00
CA LEU A 80 5.07 6.40 0.07
C LEU A 80 4.45 6.07 -1.29
N ILE A 81 4.27 7.07 -2.16
CA ILE A 81 3.68 6.86 -3.49
C ILE A 81 4.63 6.09 -4.43
N ASN A 82 5.94 6.35 -4.33
CA ASN A 82 6.94 5.65 -5.14
C ASN A 82 7.00 4.17 -4.77
N ILE A 83 6.89 3.84 -3.48
CA ILE A 83 6.86 2.46 -2.99
C ILE A 83 5.63 1.72 -3.51
N LEU A 84 4.45 2.33 -3.42
CA LEU A 84 3.23 1.71 -3.94
C LEU A 84 3.29 1.51 -5.46
N LYS A 85 3.91 2.44 -6.20
CA LYS A 85 4.17 2.27 -7.65
C LYS A 85 5.14 1.13 -7.93
N GLU A 86 6.17 0.97 -7.11
CA GLU A 86 7.13 -0.13 -7.22
C GLU A 86 6.46 -1.48 -6.93
N TRP A 87 5.59 -1.55 -5.91
CA TRP A 87 4.79 -2.73 -5.62
C TRP A 87 3.81 -3.04 -6.76
N ASN A 88 3.21 -2.02 -7.36
CA ASN A 88 2.37 -2.16 -8.56
C ASN A 88 3.19 -2.68 -9.75
N ARG A 89 4.42 -2.19 -9.96
CA ARG A 89 5.30 -2.60 -11.07
C ARG A 89 5.55 -4.10 -11.05
N VAL A 90 5.96 -4.65 -9.90
CA VAL A 90 6.32 -6.08 -9.78
C VAL A 90 5.11 -7.01 -9.77
N LEU A 91 3.92 -6.53 -9.37
CA LEU A 91 2.69 -7.30 -9.47
C LEU A 91 2.33 -7.57 -10.92
N LYS A 92 1.85 -8.77 -11.23
CA LYS A 92 1.25 -9.11 -12.54
C LYS A 92 0.00 -8.27 -12.83
N PRO A 93 -0.42 -8.13 -14.10
CA PRO A 93 -1.73 -7.57 -14.41
C PRO A 93 -2.84 -8.36 -13.69
N GLY A 94 -3.70 -7.67 -12.94
CA GLY A 94 -4.69 -8.29 -12.06
C GLY A 94 -4.12 -8.89 -10.77
N GLY A 95 -2.82 -8.73 -10.53
CA GLY A 95 -2.13 -9.12 -9.31
C GLY A 95 -2.68 -8.39 -8.10
N LYS A 96 -2.62 -9.05 -6.95
CA LYS A 96 -3.33 -8.63 -5.74
C LYS A 96 -2.37 -8.02 -4.72
N LEU A 97 -2.72 -6.86 -4.19
CA LEU A 97 -2.07 -6.24 -3.05
C LEU A 97 -2.96 -6.36 -1.81
N MET A 98 -2.40 -6.86 -0.72
CA MET A 98 -3.06 -7.04 0.57
C MET A 98 -2.28 -6.26 1.63
N ILE A 99 -2.85 -5.19 2.16
CA ILE A 99 -2.21 -4.31 3.15
C ILE A 99 -2.94 -4.39 4.48
N SER A 100 -2.18 -4.58 5.56
CA SER A 100 -2.61 -4.31 6.92
C SER A 100 -1.77 -3.18 7.51
N VAL A 101 -2.43 -2.17 8.07
CA VAL A 101 -1.78 -1.04 8.79
C VAL A 101 -2.56 -0.72 10.06
N PRO A 102 -1.97 -0.02 11.04
CA PRO A 102 -2.73 0.53 12.16
C PRO A 102 -3.90 1.38 11.67
N ASN A 103 -5.13 1.08 12.12
CA ASN A 103 -6.30 1.84 11.74
C ASN A 103 -6.39 3.13 12.57
N LEU A 104 -5.99 4.25 11.99
CA LEU A 104 -5.89 5.53 12.68
C LEU A 104 -7.26 5.98 13.22
N GLU A 105 -8.34 5.80 12.45
CA GLU A 105 -9.70 6.15 12.86
C GLU A 105 -10.12 5.37 14.13
N VAL A 106 -9.93 4.05 14.12
CA VAL A 106 -10.26 3.18 15.27
C VAL A 106 -9.37 3.51 16.47
N LEU A 107 -8.07 3.70 16.26
CA LEU A 107 -7.14 4.04 17.33
C LEU A 107 -7.47 5.40 17.95
N CYS A 108 -7.86 6.41 17.16
CA CYS A 108 -8.31 7.71 17.66
C CYS A 108 -9.59 7.58 18.51
N SER A 109 -10.56 6.77 18.05
CA SER A 109 -11.76 6.48 18.82
C SER A 109 -11.44 5.82 20.17
N LEU A 110 -10.52 4.84 20.18
CA LEU A 110 -10.06 4.20 21.41
C LEU A 110 -9.31 5.18 22.31
N TYR A 111 -8.40 6.00 21.78
CA TYR A 111 -7.56 6.91 22.55
C TYR A 111 -8.39 7.98 23.30
N THR A 112 -9.50 8.41 22.70
CA THR A 112 -10.38 9.46 23.26
C THR A 112 -11.35 8.97 24.32
N ARG A 113 -11.40 7.66 24.59
CA ARG A 113 -12.21 7.06 25.67
C ARG A 113 -11.78 7.57 27.05
N GLN A 114 -12.78 7.91 27.87
CA GLN A 114 -12.56 8.48 29.21
C GLN A 114 -12.37 7.41 30.30
N ASP A 115 -12.70 6.16 30.02
CA ASP A 115 -12.64 5.04 30.96
C ASP A 115 -11.28 4.30 30.95
N LEU A 116 -10.32 4.75 30.14
CA LEU A 116 -9.01 4.11 30.03
C LEU A 116 -8.01 4.62 31.07
N ASN A 117 -7.24 3.70 31.64
CA ASN A 117 -6.09 4.04 32.47
C ASN A 117 -4.88 4.48 31.62
N PHE A 118 -3.84 5.00 32.28
CA PHE A 118 -2.61 5.46 31.62
C PHE A 118 -1.99 4.38 30.74
N ASN A 119 -1.84 3.15 31.23
CA ASN A 119 -1.19 2.07 30.48
C ASN A 119 -1.97 1.75 29.20
N GLN A 120 -3.30 1.71 29.25
CA GLN A 120 -4.13 1.46 28.07
C GLN A 120 -3.99 2.58 27.03
N ARG A 121 -4.04 3.85 27.46
CA ARG A 121 -3.82 5.00 26.57
C ARG A 121 -2.42 5.01 25.98
N PHE A 122 -1.40 4.67 26.79
CA PHE A 122 -0.02 4.58 26.34
C PHE A 122 0.18 3.46 25.31
N GLN A 123 -0.48 2.31 25.46
CA GLN A 123 -0.43 1.26 24.43
C GLN A 123 -1.09 1.71 23.12
N ILE A 124 -2.22 2.42 23.17
CA ILE A 124 -2.85 2.98 21.96
C ILE A 124 -1.91 3.99 21.28
N MET A 125 -1.26 4.87 22.06
CA MET A 125 -0.25 5.79 21.53
C MET A 125 0.88 5.04 20.81
N ARG A 126 1.38 3.94 21.39
CA ARG A 126 2.40 3.09 20.74
C ARG A 126 1.90 2.41 19.48
N MET A 127 0.62 2.01 19.42
CA MET A 127 0.03 1.48 18.18
C MET A 127 -0.04 2.55 17.07
N MET A 128 -0.21 3.82 17.44
CA MET A 128 -0.25 4.94 16.49
C MET A 128 1.15 5.34 15.99
N PHE A 129 2.12 5.48 16.89
CA PHE A 129 3.43 6.07 16.58
C PHE A 129 4.57 5.05 16.46
N GLY A 130 4.25 3.76 16.61
CA GLY A 130 5.23 2.68 16.64
C GLY A 130 5.68 2.34 18.05
N GLY A 131 6.21 1.13 18.21
CA GLY A 131 6.77 0.71 19.48
C GLY A 131 8.03 1.51 19.85
N GLN A 132 8.69 2.10 18.85
CA GLN A 132 9.94 2.86 18.89
C GLN A 132 11.05 2.13 19.67
N THR A 133 11.06 0.80 19.57
CA THR A 133 12.08 -0.04 20.21
C THR A 133 13.41 0.00 19.44
N ASN A 134 13.37 0.40 18.17
CA ASN A 134 14.52 0.70 17.33
C ASN A 134 14.11 1.72 16.23
N ILE A 135 15.05 2.09 15.35
CA ILE A 135 14.83 3.09 14.30
C ILE A 135 13.83 2.67 13.20
N TYR A 136 13.58 1.37 13.06
CA TYR A 136 12.66 0.79 12.09
C TYR A 136 11.23 0.66 12.63
N ASP A 137 11.05 0.72 13.96
CA ASP A 137 9.77 0.61 14.67
C ASP A 137 9.13 1.98 14.94
N VAL A 138 9.24 2.89 13.97
CA VAL A 138 8.65 4.24 14.03
C VAL A 138 7.58 4.36 12.96
N HIS A 139 6.35 4.72 13.34
CA HIS A 139 5.28 4.96 12.39
C HIS A 139 5.31 6.44 11.97
N LYS A 140 5.50 6.69 10.67
CA LYS A 140 5.68 8.02 10.09
C LYS A 140 4.39 8.56 9.47
N VAL A 141 3.39 7.70 9.29
CA VAL A 141 2.09 8.01 8.70
C VAL A 141 1.02 7.14 9.34
N GLY A 142 -0.18 7.69 9.53
CA GLY A 142 -1.36 6.94 9.95
C GLY A 142 -2.38 6.88 8.82
N PHE A 143 -3.13 5.77 8.75
CA PHE A 143 -4.08 5.52 7.69
C PHE A 143 -5.48 5.25 8.23
N ASP A 144 -6.47 5.84 7.57
CA ASP A 144 -7.83 5.33 7.51
C ASP A 144 -8.10 4.77 6.10
N PHE A 145 -9.32 4.26 5.87
CA PHE A 145 -9.64 3.68 4.56
C PHE A 145 -9.56 4.70 3.43
N THR A 146 -9.98 5.95 3.67
CA THR A 146 -10.01 7.01 2.67
C THR A 146 -8.60 7.40 2.23
N THR A 147 -7.74 7.74 3.20
CA THR A 147 -6.34 8.14 2.96
C THR A 147 -5.55 7.05 2.27
N LEU A 148 -5.66 5.79 2.72
CA LEU A 148 -4.98 4.67 2.06
C LEU A 148 -5.50 4.45 0.63
N SER A 149 -6.81 4.60 0.40
CA SER A 149 -7.40 4.43 -0.93
C SER A 149 -6.87 5.47 -1.92
N VAL A 150 -6.73 6.74 -1.51
CA VAL A 150 -6.17 7.80 -2.37
C VAL A 150 -4.75 7.46 -2.83
N TYR A 151 -3.87 7.03 -1.91
CA TYR A 151 -2.51 6.62 -2.27
C TYR A 151 -2.47 5.40 -3.19
N LEU A 152 -3.36 4.43 -2.97
CA LEU A 152 -3.49 3.24 -3.81
C LEU A 152 -3.97 3.60 -5.23
N GLU A 153 -4.95 4.49 -5.36
CA GLU A 153 -5.45 4.96 -6.66
C GLU A 153 -4.38 5.72 -7.44
N GLU A 154 -3.63 6.61 -6.77
CA GLU A 154 -2.52 7.35 -7.38
C GLU A 154 -1.38 6.41 -7.82
N ALA A 155 -1.21 5.27 -7.14
CA ALA A 155 -0.30 4.20 -7.52
C ALA A 155 -0.89 3.23 -8.57
N ASN A 156 -2.02 3.58 -9.21
CA ASN A 156 -2.69 2.81 -10.26
C ASN A 156 -3.19 1.42 -9.80
N PHE A 157 -3.58 1.30 -8.53
CA PHE A 157 -4.42 0.19 -8.08
C PHE A 157 -5.91 0.48 -8.33
N LYS A 158 -6.69 -0.59 -8.45
CA LYS A 158 -8.14 -0.59 -8.67
C LYS A 158 -8.81 -1.59 -7.73
N GLN A 159 -10.15 -1.54 -7.68
CA GLN A 159 -10.97 -2.44 -6.86
C GLN A 159 -10.49 -2.51 -5.40
N ILE A 160 -10.39 -1.33 -4.78
CA ILE A 160 -9.89 -1.17 -3.41
C ILE A 160 -11.02 -1.47 -2.44
N ASN A 161 -10.85 -2.52 -1.63
CA ASN A 161 -11.88 -3.02 -0.75
C ASN A 161 -11.33 -3.24 0.66
N ARG A 162 -12.03 -2.70 1.66
CA ARG A 162 -11.77 -3.06 3.06
C ARG A 162 -12.24 -4.48 3.31
N VAL A 163 -11.42 -5.26 4.00
CA VAL A 163 -11.80 -6.57 4.53
C VAL A 163 -11.67 -6.56 6.04
N ARG A 164 -12.32 -7.51 6.71
CA ARG A 164 -12.27 -7.60 8.17
C ARG A 164 -10.91 -8.10 8.63
N GLU A 165 -10.51 -9.28 8.16
CA GLU A 165 -9.31 -10.03 8.54
C GLU A 165 -8.82 -10.79 7.30
N PHE A 166 -7.51 -11.07 7.22
CA PHE A 166 -6.95 -11.87 6.11
C PHE A 166 -6.88 -13.35 6.43
N ASN A 167 -6.63 -13.71 7.70
CA ASN A 167 -6.50 -15.09 8.18
C ASN A 167 -5.46 -15.92 7.41
N ILE A 168 -4.33 -15.30 7.02
CA ILE A 168 -3.23 -15.97 6.31
C ILE A 168 -2.07 -16.30 7.26
N PHE A 169 -1.70 -15.33 8.10
CA PHE A 169 -0.59 -15.43 9.06
C PHE A 169 -1.05 -15.08 10.46
N ASN A 170 -0.34 -15.58 11.48
CA ASN A 170 -0.56 -15.17 12.86
C ASN A 170 0.21 -13.88 13.16
N ASP A 171 -0.35 -12.74 12.76
CA ASP A 171 0.29 -11.43 12.85
C ASP A 171 -0.65 -10.31 13.34
N CYS A 172 -0.18 -9.06 13.28
CA CYS A 172 -0.92 -7.90 13.75
C CYS A 172 -2.18 -7.59 12.94
N SER A 173 -2.40 -8.21 11.77
CA SER A 173 -3.56 -7.91 10.92
C SER A 173 -4.90 -8.29 11.56
N SER A 174 -4.88 -9.22 12.50
CA SER A 174 -6.06 -9.69 13.24
C SER A 174 -5.98 -9.35 14.74
N LEU A 175 -5.05 -8.48 15.12
CA LEU A 175 -4.85 -8.08 16.51
C LEU A 175 -6.07 -7.32 17.05
N LYS A 176 -6.48 -7.68 18.26
CA LYS A 176 -7.52 -6.99 19.01
C LYS A 176 -6.93 -6.28 20.22
N PHE A 177 -7.43 -5.08 20.49
CA PHE A 177 -7.21 -4.36 21.73
C PHE A 177 -8.56 -3.95 22.30
N LEU A 178 -8.83 -4.30 23.56
CA LEU A 178 -10.14 -4.09 24.19
C LEU A 178 -11.30 -4.62 23.31
N ASP A 179 -11.15 -5.86 22.85
CA ASP A 179 -12.07 -6.58 21.95
C ASP A 179 -12.33 -5.94 20.58
N THR A 180 -11.56 -4.90 20.23
CA THR A 180 -11.70 -4.16 18.97
C THR A 180 -10.56 -4.53 18.03
N LEU A 181 -10.87 -4.89 16.78
CA LEU A 181 -9.85 -5.04 15.73
C LEU A 181 -9.24 -3.67 15.44
N ILE A 182 -7.93 -3.55 15.60
CA ILE A 182 -7.22 -2.26 15.51
C ILE A 182 -6.48 -2.05 14.18
N SER A 183 -6.54 -3.02 13.28
CA SER A 183 -5.90 -2.96 11.98
C SER A 183 -6.89 -2.60 10.88
N LEU A 184 -6.44 -1.81 9.92
CA LEU A 184 -7.12 -1.54 8.67
C LEU A 184 -6.59 -2.54 7.64
N ASN A 185 -7.45 -3.44 7.20
CA ASN A 185 -7.12 -4.46 6.21
C ASN A 185 -7.74 -4.09 4.86
N VAL A 186 -6.93 -3.93 3.83
CA VAL A 186 -7.35 -3.52 2.49
C VAL A 186 -6.78 -4.46 1.44
N ILE A 187 -7.63 -4.82 0.47
CA ILE A 187 -7.24 -5.53 -0.76
C ILE A 187 -7.39 -4.55 -1.91
N ALA A 188 -6.39 -4.51 -2.79
CA ALA A 188 -6.43 -3.76 -4.04
C ALA A 188 -5.80 -4.60 -5.16
N TYR A 189 -6.05 -4.24 -6.41
CA TYR A 189 -5.60 -5.01 -7.57
C TYR A 189 -4.86 -4.12 -8.57
N LYS A 190 -3.78 -4.63 -9.15
CA LYS A 190 -3.13 -3.97 -10.29
C LYS A 190 -4.12 -3.93 -11.46
N ASN A 191 -4.17 -2.80 -12.17
CA ASN A 191 -4.99 -2.66 -13.36
C ASN A 191 -4.62 -3.73 -14.42
N ASN A 192 -5.61 -4.38 -15.04
CA ASN A 192 -5.42 -5.47 -16.01
C ASN A 192 -4.86 -5.02 -17.37
N GLY A 193 -4.64 -3.72 -17.58
CA GLY A 193 -4.04 -3.20 -18.80
C GLY A 193 -4.84 -3.48 -20.08
N HIS A 194 -6.14 -3.83 -20.00
CA HIS A 194 -6.97 -3.93 -21.20
C HIS A 194 -7.00 -2.58 -21.90
N ILE A 195 -6.31 -2.50 -23.05
CA ILE A 195 -6.43 -1.40 -23.99
C ILE A 195 -7.90 -1.37 -24.40
N ILE A 196 -8.62 -0.35 -23.96
CA ILE A 196 -9.92 -0.03 -24.53
C ILE A 196 -9.58 0.48 -25.93
N SER A 197 -9.83 -0.33 -26.96
CA SER A 197 -9.79 0.15 -28.34
C SER A 197 -10.78 1.30 -28.44
N GLU A 198 -10.30 2.50 -28.78
CA GLU A 198 -11.13 3.68 -29.01
C GLU A 198 -12.25 3.32 -30.01
N THR A 199 -13.49 3.24 -29.53
CA THR A 199 -14.64 3.30 -30.43
C THR A 199 -14.71 4.71 -30.98
N GLN A 200 -14.44 4.81 -32.29
CA GLN A 200 -14.64 6.01 -33.10
C GLN A 200 -16.05 6.57 -32.88
N THR A 201 -16.14 7.72 -32.23
CA THR A 201 -17.35 8.54 -32.28
C THR A 201 -17.36 9.27 -33.62
N GLN A 202 -18.13 8.76 -34.58
CA GLN A 202 -18.48 9.53 -35.77
C GLN A 202 -19.36 10.71 -35.37
N ASN A 203 -18.91 11.91 -35.74
CA ASN A 203 -19.69 13.13 -35.70
C ASN A 203 -20.95 13.00 -36.56
N SER A 204 -22.11 13.36 -36.00
CA SER A 204 -23.22 13.91 -36.77
C SER A 204 -23.72 15.16 -36.04
N GLU A 205 -23.34 16.32 -36.58
CA GLU A 205 -23.96 17.60 -36.30
C GLU A 205 -25.43 17.59 -36.74
N LEU A 206 -26.34 18.05 -35.88
CA LEU A 206 -27.56 18.75 -36.31
C LEU A 206 -27.95 19.78 -35.23
N GLU A 207 -28.40 20.92 -35.73
CA GLU A 207 -28.52 22.23 -35.09
C GLU A 207 -29.68 22.37 -34.08
N GLY A 208 -29.41 23.16 -33.03
CA GLY A 208 -30.22 24.31 -32.58
C GLY A 208 -31.65 24.11 -32.02
N CYS A 209 -31.84 24.42 -30.72
CA CYS A 209 -32.84 25.40 -30.29
C CYS A 209 -32.62 25.85 -28.82
N SER A 210 -32.88 27.12 -28.59
CA SER A 210 -32.72 27.94 -27.38
C SER A 210 -33.68 27.60 -26.22
N GLN A 211 -33.24 27.77 -24.96
CA GLN A 211 -33.64 28.85 -24.03
C GLN A 211 -33.19 28.58 -22.58
N ASN A 212 -33.05 29.66 -21.82
CA ASN A 212 -32.53 29.81 -20.47
C ASN A 212 -33.30 29.04 -19.38
N ASP A 213 -32.62 28.64 -18.30
CA ASP A 213 -32.75 29.30 -16.97
C ASP A 213 -32.04 28.53 -15.83
N SER A 214 -31.52 29.33 -14.89
CA SER A 214 -31.23 29.06 -13.48
C SER A 214 -30.04 28.17 -13.05
N GLU A 215 -29.02 28.87 -12.53
CA GLU A 215 -28.19 28.59 -11.36
C GLU A 215 -28.40 27.26 -10.61
N PHE A 216 -27.38 26.40 -10.64
CA PHE A 216 -26.97 25.56 -9.52
C PHE A 216 -25.44 25.49 -9.47
N ASN A 217 -24.86 26.05 -8.40
CA ASN A 217 -23.43 26.04 -8.12
C ASN A 217 -23.04 24.67 -7.53
N GLU A 218 -22.57 23.75 -8.37
CA GLU A 218 -21.80 22.58 -7.96
C GLU A 218 -20.31 22.91 -8.08
N ASP A 219 -19.72 23.48 -7.03
CA ASP A 219 -18.26 23.65 -6.98
C ASP A 219 -17.77 23.62 -5.52
N SER A 220 -17.51 22.41 -5.00
CA SER A 220 -16.66 22.24 -3.81
C SER A 220 -16.06 20.84 -3.61
N LEU A 221 -15.85 20.04 -4.66
CA LEU A 221 -15.19 18.71 -4.51
C LEU A 221 -14.11 18.35 -5.55
N THR A 222 -13.71 19.26 -6.45
CA THR A 222 -12.74 18.94 -7.52
C THR A 222 -11.39 19.67 -7.45
N ASN A 223 -11.08 20.38 -6.35
CA ASN A 223 -9.84 21.17 -6.23
C ASN A 223 -8.86 20.71 -5.14
N LEU A 224 -8.86 19.43 -4.76
CA LEU A 224 -7.70 18.86 -4.08
C LEU A 224 -6.69 18.44 -5.15
N LYS A 225 -5.72 19.34 -5.44
CA LYS A 225 -4.53 18.97 -6.20
C LYS A 225 -3.87 17.76 -5.51
N PRO A 226 -3.35 16.76 -6.26
CA PRO A 226 -2.55 15.69 -5.67
C PRO A 226 -1.41 16.31 -4.86
N PHE A 227 -1.09 15.70 -3.71
CA PHE A 227 -0.13 16.17 -2.70
C PHE A 227 1.15 16.70 -3.35
N GLN A 228 1.19 17.99 -3.66
CA GLN A 228 2.39 18.66 -4.08
C GLN A 228 3.06 19.07 -2.79
N ALA A 229 4.15 18.39 -2.44
CA ALA A 229 4.94 18.65 -1.24
C ALA A 229 5.06 20.16 -1.04
N ILE A 230 4.44 20.66 0.04
CA ILE A 230 4.60 22.05 0.45
C ILE A 230 6.08 22.19 0.75
N LYS A 231 6.83 22.84 -0.15
CA LYS A 231 8.20 23.29 0.12
C LYS A 231 8.12 24.45 1.08
N ASP A 232 7.64 24.21 2.30
CA ASP A 232 7.75 25.20 3.35
C ASP A 232 9.19 25.18 3.83
N LYS A 233 9.86 26.31 3.60
CA LYS A 233 11.16 26.62 4.17
C LYS A 233 10.98 26.70 5.69
N SER A 234 11.19 25.57 6.35
CA SER A 234 11.78 25.43 7.67
C SER A 234 11.58 26.61 8.63
N ILE A 235 10.63 26.46 9.54
CA ILE A 235 10.80 26.98 10.90
C ILE A 235 11.89 26.10 11.54
N ILE A 236 13.13 26.58 11.51
CA ILE A 236 14.20 26.07 12.36
C ILE A 236 13.91 26.61 13.75
N ILE A 237 13.39 25.78 14.65
CA ILE A 237 13.41 26.10 16.07
C ILE A 237 14.85 25.85 16.52
N ASN A 238 15.65 26.92 16.63
CA ASN A 238 16.94 26.86 17.29
C ASN A 238 16.69 26.46 18.75
N SER A 239 17.03 25.22 19.09
CA SER A 239 17.14 24.77 20.47
C SER A 239 18.46 25.27 21.04
N ASP A 240 18.53 26.56 21.35
CA ASP A 240 19.48 27.12 22.29
C ASP A 240 18.76 28.26 23.01
N GLN A 241 18.70 28.16 24.35
CA GLN A 241 18.01 29.02 25.33
C GLN A 241 16.62 28.53 25.74
N VAL A 242 16.54 27.61 26.71
CA VAL A 242 16.06 27.80 28.10
C VAL A 242 16.64 26.68 28.96
#